data_AF-A0AAD1C5P9-F1
#
_entry.id   AF-A0AAD1C5P9-F1
#
_cell.length_a   1.000
_cell.length_b   1.000
_cell.length_c   1.000
_cell.angle_alpha   90.00
_cell.angle_beta   90.00
_cell.angle_gamma   90.00
#
_symmetry.space_group_name_H-M   'P 1'
#
loop_
_entity.id
_entity.type
_entity.pdbx_description
1 polymer ?
#
loop_
_entity_poly.entity_id
_entity_poly.type
_entity_poly.pdbx_seq_one_letter_code
_entity_poly.pdbx_strand_id
1 'polypeptide(L)'
;MPDYQESAVAGTRWVRCGYLGVNNPRPHLGDPSVTFVEEEVIALGDGRELITPLGNLVEPVNAGNLGESFDLLHPETGAVLGQMTYQDLYVALASAYRHVAGKRDQAATEPPLELPAE
;
A
#
# COMPACT_ATOMS: atom_id res chain seq x y z
N MET A 1 -36.54 18.72 20.11
CA MET A 1 -36.22 20.00 19.46
C MET A 1 -35.78 19.63 18.06
N PRO A 2 -36.37 20.19 16.98
CA PRO A 2 -35.87 19.93 15.63
C PRO A 2 -34.47 20.53 15.47
N ASP A 3 -33.63 19.87 14.68
CA ASP A 3 -32.25 20.30 14.46
C ASP A 3 -32.19 21.60 13.64
N TYR A 4 -31.39 22.57 14.08
CA TYR A 4 -31.31 23.90 13.48
C TYR A 4 -30.47 23.87 12.19
N GLN A 5 -31.06 24.26 11.06
CA GLN A 5 -30.47 24.26 9.71
C GLN A 5 -30.04 22.87 9.20
N GLU A 6 -30.82 21.84 9.50
CA GLU A 6 -30.63 20.52 8.92
C GLU A 6 -30.81 20.54 7.38
N SER A 7 -29.88 19.93 6.66
CA SER A 7 -29.99 19.69 5.21
C SER A 7 -29.38 18.34 4.85
N ALA A 8 -29.92 17.69 3.83
CA ALA A 8 -29.41 16.40 3.35
C ALA A 8 -28.24 16.62 2.38
N VAL A 9 -27.15 15.88 2.58
CA VAL A 9 -25.99 15.87 1.68
C VAL A 9 -25.92 14.50 1.01
N ALA A 10 -25.87 14.49 -0.33
CA ALA A 10 -25.63 13.26 -1.09
C ALA A 10 -24.14 12.91 -1.06
N GLY A 11 -23.81 11.61 -1.08
CA GLY A 11 -22.41 11.18 -1.09
C GLY A 11 -22.23 9.76 -1.60
N THR A 12 -20.99 9.44 -1.97
CA THR A 12 -20.56 8.10 -2.38
C THR A 12 -19.64 7.53 -1.31
N ARG A 13 -19.81 6.25 -0.97
CA ARG A 13 -19.02 5.55 0.05
C ARG A 13 -18.31 4.36 -0.58
N TRP A 14 -17.02 4.19 -0.28
CA TRP A 14 -16.24 3.02 -0.66
C TRP A 14 -15.18 2.68 0.40
N VAL A 15 -14.69 1.45 0.37
CA VAL A 15 -13.58 0.98 1.21
C VAL A 15 -12.33 0.84 0.34
N ARG A 16 -11.18 1.24 0.87
CA ARG A 16 -9.90 1.08 0.19
C ARG A 16 -8.78 0.75 1.19
N CYS A 17 -7.68 0.20 0.67
CA CYS A 17 -6.44 0.08 1.43
C CYS A 17 -5.72 1.43 1.43
N GLY A 18 -5.71 2.13 2.57
CA GLY A 18 -5.04 3.43 2.72
C GLY A 18 -3.54 3.30 2.93
N TYR A 19 -3.12 2.24 3.63
CA TYR A 19 -1.71 1.96 3.90
C TYR A 19 -1.44 0.47 3.84
N LEU A 20 -0.30 0.10 3.26
CA LEU A 20 0.22 -1.26 3.27
C LEU A 20 1.57 -1.29 3.96
N GLY A 21 1.70 -2.17 4.95
CA GLY A 21 2.94 -2.42 5.67
C GLY A 21 3.42 -3.84 5.39
N VAL A 22 4.71 -4.01 5.11
CA VAL A 22 5.33 -5.33 5.02
C VAL A 22 6.27 -5.50 6.19
N ASN A 23 6.05 -6.55 6.98
CA ASN A 23 6.97 -6.99 8.00
C ASN A 23 7.77 -8.18 7.46
N ASN A 24 9.08 -8.03 7.35
CA ASN A 24 9.98 -9.10 6.93
C ASN A 24 11.01 -9.35 8.04
N PRO A 25 10.62 -10.09 9.10
CA PRO A 25 11.54 -10.41 10.19
C PRO A 25 12.65 -11.34 9.71
N ARG A 26 13.73 -11.43 10.49
CA ARG A 26 14.78 -12.43 10.21
C ARG A 26 14.17 -13.84 10.29
N PRO A 27 14.66 -14.83 9.52
CA PRO A 27 14.06 -16.17 9.46
C PRO A 27 13.88 -16.89 10.80
N HIS A 28 14.62 -16.49 11.84
CA HIS A 28 14.54 -17.06 13.19
C HIS A 28 13.66 -16.25 14.17
N LEU A 29 13.10 -15.11 13.75
CA LEU A 29 12.31 -14.20 14.59
C LEU A 29 10.81 -14.24 14.28
N GLY A 30 10.40 -14.83 13.17
CA GLY A 30 9.00 -14.98 12.79
C GLY A 30 8.82 -15.14 11.28
N ASP A 31 7.56 -15.29 10.88
CA ASP A 31 7.18 -15.33 9.48
C ASP A 31 6.98 -13.91 8.93
N PRO A 32 7.31 -13.65 7.66
CA PRO A 32 6.92 -12.42 6.99
C PRO A 32 5.40 -12.23 7.00
N SER A 33 4.94 -10.99 7.05
CA SER A 33 3.52 -10.68 6.98
C SER A 33 3.27 -9.37 6.23
N VAL A 34 2.07 -9.28 5.65
CA VAL A 34 1.57 -8.06 5.01
C VAL A 34 0.38 -7.56 5.81
N THR A 35 0.41 -6.29 6.18
CA THR A 35 -0.66 -5.59 6.88
C THR A 35 -1.29 -4.60 5.93
N PHE A 36 -2.58 -4.76 5.65
CA PHE A 36 -3.41 -3.82 4.90
C PHE A 36 -4.24 -3.03 5.91
N VAL A 37 -4.07 -1.72 5.94
CA VAL A 37 -4.89 -0.82 6.76
C VAL A 37 -6.02 -0.31 5.88
N GLU A 38 -7.22 -0.74 6.22
CA GLU A 38 -8.44 -0.36 5.50
C GLU A 38 -8.99 0.95 6.04
N GLU A 39 -9.40 1.79 5.11
CA GLU A 39 -10.12 3.02 5.39
C GLU A 39 -11.39 3.09 4.55
N GLU A 40 -12.42 3.61 5.19
CA GLU A 40 -13.65 4.01 4.56
C GLU A 40 -13.52 5.45 4.09
N VAL A 41 -13.85 5.70 2.83
CA VAL A 41 -13.94 7.04 2.28
C VAL A 41 -15.39 7.33 1.93
N ILE A 42 -15.91 8.44 2.46
CA ILE A 42 -17.21 9.00 2.12
C ILE A 42 -16.95 10.34 1.44
N ALA A 43 -17.14 10.39 0.12
CA ALA A 43 -17.13 11.64 -0.63
C ALA A 43 -18.52 12.26 -0.58
N LEU A 44 -18.60 13.45 0.01
CA LEU A 44 -19.80 14.27 0.06
C LEU A 44 -19.89 15.10 -1.23
N GLY A 45 -21.11 15.37 -1.69
CA GLY A 45 -21.37 16.09 -2.94
C GLY A 45 -20.89 17.54 -2.98
N ASP A 46 -20.41 18.06 -1.85
CA ASP A 46 -19.78 19.38 -1.72
C ASP A 46 -18.24 19.34 -1.87
N GLY A 47 -17.68 18.17 -2.23
CA GLY A 47 -16.25 17.98 -2.45
C GLY A 47 -15.46 17.70 -1.17
N ARG A 48 -16.12 17.56 -0.02
CA ARG A 48 -15.46 17.09 1.21
C ARG A 48 -15.37 15.57 1.22
N GLU A 49 -14.27 15.06 1.75
CA GLU A 49 -14.09 13.64 2.00
C GLU A 49 -13.97 13.38 3.49
N LEU A 50 -14.73 12.38 3.97
CA LEU A 50 -14.59 11.85 5.31
C LEU A 50 -13.84 10.52 5.21
N ILE A 51 -12.67 10.45 5.83
CA ILE A 51 -11.84 9.23 5.87
C ILE A 51 -11.92 8.65 7.27
N THR A 52 -12.39 7.41 7.39
CA THR A 52 -12.53 6.71 8.67
C THR A 52 -11.73 5.41 8.64
N PRO A 53 -10.80 5.17 9.58
CA PRO A 53 -10.09 3.90 9.66
C PRO A 53 -11.06 2.78 10.02
N LEU A 54 -11.06 1.70 9.24
CA LEU A 54 -11.98 0.56 9.37
C LEU A 54 -11.34 -0.60 10.15
N GLY A 55 -10.03 -0.80 9.98
CA GLY A 55 -9.29 -1.86 10.63
C GLY A 55 -8.08 -2.29 9.82
N ASN A 56 -7.47 -3.39 10.26
CA ASN A 56 -6.28 -3.93 9.60
C ASN A 56 -6.52 -5.40 9.23
N LEU A 57 -6.24 -5.75 7.97
CA LEU A 57 -6.11 -7.14 7.53
C LEU A 57 -4.63 -7.51 7.61
N VAL A 58 -4.31 -8.57 8.34
CA VAL A 58 -2.93 -9.06 8.47
C VAL A 58 -2.88 -10.46 7.90
N GLU A 59 -2.13 -10.62 6.81
CA GLU A 59 -1.93 -11.91 6.17
C GLU A 59 -0.47 -12.36 6.39
N PRO A 60 -0.24 -13.45 7.16
CA PRO A 60 1.09 -14.02 7.31
C PRO A 60 1.48 -14.79 6.04
N VAL A 61 2.68 -14.55 5.51
CA VAL A 61 3.23 -15.30 4.38
C VAL A 61 4.03 -16.47 4.94
N ASN A 62 3.49 -17.68 4.81
CA ASN A 62 4.07 -18.91 5.37
C ASN A 62 4.08 -20.05 4.34
N ALA A 63 4.72 -21.17 4.69
CA ALA A 63 4.85 -22.32 3.78
C ALA A 63 3.49 -22.90 3.31
N GLY A 64 2.41 -22.66 4.04
CA GLY A 64 1.06 -23.11 3.69
C GLY A 64 0.37 -22.29 2.61
N ASN A 65 0.69 -20.99 2.47
CA ASN A 65 0.08 -20.10 1.48
C ASN A 65 1.04 -19.60 0.39
N LEU A 66 2.35 -19.90 0.48
CA LEU A 66 3.33 -19.48 -0.53
C LEU A 66 2.95 -19.86 -1.98
N GLY A 67 2.31 -21.02 -2.14
CA GLY A 67 1.85 -21.53 -3.44
C GLY A 67 0.45 -21.05 -3.86
N GLU A 68 -0.25 -20.29 -3.01
CA GLU A 68 -1.56 -19.76 -3.34
C GLU A 68 -1.42 -18.65 -4.39
N SER A 69 -2.20 -18.76 -5.46
CA SER A 69 -2.24 -17.81 -6.56
C SER A 69 -3.41 -16.85 -6.41
N PHE A 70 -3.17 -15.58 -6.71
CA PHE A 70 -4.19 -14.55 -6.76
C PHE A 70 -4.07 -13.72 -8.04
N ASP A 71 -5.18 -13.09 -8.43
CA ASP A 71 -5.24 -12.24 -9.61
C ASP A 71 -4.54 -10.90 -9.35
N LEU A 72 -3.67 -10.52 -10.27
CA LEU A 72 -3.08 -9.19 -10.34
C LEU A 72 -4.09 -8.23 -10.95
N LEU A 73 -4.70 -7.38 -10.13
CA LEU A 73 -5.67 -6.40 -10.60
C LEU A 73 -5.00 -5.06 -10.91
N HIS A 74 -5.39 -4.44 -12.02
CA HIS A 74 -5.02 -3.07 -12.32
C HIS A 74 -5.73 -2.12 -11.34
N PRO A 75 -5.00 -1.23 -10.63
CA PRO A 75 -5.56 -0.46 -9.52
C PRO A 75 -6.67 0.52 -9.93
N GLU A 76 -6.63 1.03 -11.17
CA GLU A 76 -7.62 2.00 -11.65
C GLU A 76 -8.81 1.38 -12.39
N THR A 77 -8.61 0.22 -13.03
CA THR A 77 -9.61 -0.35 -13.96
C THR A 77 -10.20 -1.65 -13.44
N GLY A 78 -9.59 -2.27 -12.43
CA GLY A 78 -9.96 -3.59 -11.93
C GLY A 78 -9.69 -4.73 -12.93
N ALA A 79 -9.05 -4.44 -14.06
CA ALA A 79 -8.75 -5.47 -15.06
C ALA A 79 -7.70 -6.44 -14.54
N VAL A 80 -7.90 -7.74 -14.77
CA VAL A 80 -6.91 -8.76 -14.46
C VAL A 80 -5.74 -8.64 -15.43
N LEU A 81 -4.56 -8.33 -14.91
CA LEU A 81 -3.29 -8.23 -15.64
C LEU A 81 -2.58 -9.57 -15.75
N GLY A 82 -2.90 -10.50 -14.84
CA GLY A 82 -2.30 -11.82 -14.77
C GLY A 82 -2.56 -12.45 -13.40
N GLN A 83 -1.77 -13.45 -13.06
CA GLN A 83 -1.80 -14.10 -11.76
C GLN A 83 -0.40 -14.12 -11.17
N MET A 84 -0.33 -14.08 -9.85
CA MET A 84 0.92 -14.25 -9.12
C MET A 84 0.69 -15.09 -7.87
N THR A 85 1.73 -15.76 -7.40
CA THR A 85 1.71 -16.44 -6.11
C THR A 85 2.22 -15.54 -4.99
N TYR A 86 1.94 -15.89 -3.73
CA TYR A 86 2.58 -15.24 -2.59
C TYR A 86 4.11 -15.35 -2.62
N GLN A 87 4.65 -16.44 -3.16
CA GLN A 87 6.09 -16.56 -3.40
C GLN A 87 6.60 -15.52 -4.41
N ASP A 88 5.89 -15.30 -5.51
CA ASP A 88 6.26 -14.28 -6.50
C ASP A 88 6.20 -12.88 -5.88
N LEU A 89 5.22 -12.61 -5.01
CA LEU A 89 5.10 -11.35 -4.28
C LEU A 89 6.31 -11.10 -3.39
N TYR A 90 6.73 -12.13 -2.65
CA TYR A 90 7.90 -12.04 -1.78
C TYR A 90 9.16 -11.70 -2.59
N VAL A 91 9.38 -12.39 -3.70
CA VAL A 91 10.52 -12.14 -4.60
C VAL A 91 10.45 -10.73 -5.21
N ALA A 92 9.27 -10.28 -5.64
CA ALA A 92 9.06 -8.96 -6.21
C ALA A 92 9.38 -7.85 -5.20
N LEU A 93 8.89 -7.95 -3.96
CA LEU A 93 9.15 -6.98 -2.90
C LEU A 93 10.63 -6.92 -2.52
N ALA A 94 11.28 -8.08 -2.39
CA ALA A 94 12.73 -8.15 -2.12
C ALA A 94 13.55 -7.51 -3.25
N SER A 95 13.13 -7.71 -4.51
CA SER A 95 13.78 -7.13 -5.68
C SER A 95 13.57 -5.62 -5.76
N ALA A 96 12.35 -5.15 -5.50
CA ALA A 96 12.01 -3.73 -5.45
C ALA A 96 12.82 -2.98 -4.38
N TYR A 97 12.98 -3.58 -3.20
CA TYR A 97 13.85 -3.04 -2.16
C TYR A 97 15.30 -2.87 -2.64
N ARG A 98 15.90 -3.91 -3.24
CA ARG A 98 17.28 -3.83 -3.76
C ARG A 98 17.44 -2.76 -4.84
N HIS A 99 16.44 -2.60 -5.70
CA HIS A 99 16.42 -1.56 -6.73
C HIS A 99 16.41 -0.15 -6.13
N VAL A 100 15.55 0.11 -5.13
CA VAL A 100 15.47 1.41 -4.46
C VAL A 100 16.72 1.68 -3.62
N ALA A 101 17.24 0.68 -2.92
CA ALA A 101 18.49 0.78 -2.16
C ALA A 101 19.67 1.12 -3.09
N GLY A 102 19.77 0.47 -4.25
CA GLY A 102 20.79 0.78 -5.25
C GLY A 102 20.75 2.24 -5.72
N LYS A 103 19.55 2.80 -5.97
CA LYS A 103 19.39 4.22 -6.32
C LYS A 103 19.89 5.16 -5.22
N ARG A 104 19.56 4.85 -3.96
CA ARG A 104 20.03 5.63 -2.80
C ARG A 104 21.56 5.61 -2.72
N ASP A 105 22.17 4.44 -2.85
CA ASP A 105 23.61 4.27 -2.68
C ASP A 105 24.39 4.92 -3.85
N GLN A 106 23.83 4.92 -5.06
CA GLN A 106 24.35 5.68 -6.20
C GLN A 106 24.31 7.19 -5.95
N ALA A 107 23.18 7.72 -5.47
CA ALA A 107 23.05 9.15 -5.16
C ALA A 107 24.01 9.62 -4.05
N ALA A 108 24.37 8.75 -3.11
CA ALA A 108 25.37 9.05 -2.07
C ALA A 108 26.82 9.07 -2.59
N THR A 109 27.07 8.52 -3.78
CA THR A 109 28.41 8.41 -4.38
C THR A 109 28.72 9.55 -5.36
N GLU A 110 27.71 10.32 -5.81
CA GLU A 110 27.93 11.51 -6.65
C GLU A 110 28.60 12.63 -5.84
N PRO A 111 29.82 13.09 -6.22
CA PRO A 111 30.47 14.20 -5.55
C PRO A 111 29.67 15.50 -5.73
N PRO A 112 29.67 16.43 -4.75
CA PRO A 112 29.12 17.76 -4.95
C PRO A 112 29.79 18.42 -6.16
N LEU A 113 29.00 18.96 -7.10
CA LEU A 113 29.51 19.79 -8.18
C LEU A 113 30.24 20.98 -7.55
N GLU A 114 31.58 21.01 -7.67
CA GLU A 114 32.36 22.20 -7.32
C GLU A 114 31.88 23.34 -8.23
N LEU A 115 31.16 24.29 -7.63
CA LEU A 115 30.87 25.57 -8.27
C LEU A 115 32.22 26.22 -8.62
N PRO A 116 32.43 26.67 -9.87
CA PRO A 116 33.69 27.29 -10.25
C PRO A 116 33.94 28.51 -9.36
N ALA A 117 35.10 28.54 -8.71
CA ALA A 117 35.52 29.67 -7.89
C ALA A 117 35.64 30.93 -8.76
N GLU A 118 34.92 31.99 -8.38
CA GLU A 118 35.09 33.35 -8.93
C GLU A 118 36.41 33.98 -8.49
#